data_AF-A0A2G1ZSR4-F1
#
_entry.id   AF-A0A2G1ZSR4-F1
#
_cell.length_a   1.000
_cell.length_b   1.000
_cell.length_c   1.000
_cell.angle_alpha   90.00
_cell.angle_beta   90.00
_cell.angle_gamma   90.00
#
_symmetry.space_group_name_H-M   'P 1'
#
loop_
_entity.id
_entity.type
_entity.pdbx_description
1 polymer ?
#
loop_
_entity_poly.entity_id
_entity_poly.type
_entity_poly.pdbx_seq_one_letter_code
_entity_poly.pdbx_strand_id
1 'polypeptide(L)'
;MTTTNDHDRAMTWAALLGKWTEFAQSALALPDDDEGGRLKEAVPAIITLQAVTHACAELGQLEPDERALGADKAEMLLHKNAAELNRIWSGEPMPEAIIEIVEDVQLALRAATQGGWEWVVIEEAIITPHPNEILEAMVASGFEGDLFLPTPGVPIFQHAPAAFVRGVEPGSELGAMVFELIPAFLEGVGEPGPVPIARQVYRQFDFSKGGPVRDLVQPMDATLTPGQPLLIPAILAGVVQPISLPIPGTEHQKPLPVEFGASE
;
A
#
# COMPACT_ATOMS: atom_id res chain seq x y z
N MET A 1 25.74 -11.93 5.19
CA MET A 1 25.74 -12.33 3.76
C MET A 1 25.21 -11.14 2.99
N THR A 2 26.07 -10.29 2.43
CA THR A 2 25.66 -8.93 1.99
C THR A 2 26.35 -8.46 0.70
N THR A 3 27.01 -9.36 -0.04
CA THR A 3 27.77 -9.00 -1.25
C THR A 3 27.04 -9.31 -2.55
N THR A 4 25.95 -10.07 -2.50
CA THR A 4 25.19 -10.49 -3.70
C THR A 4 24.20 -9.43 -4.18
N ASN A 5 23.83 -8.43 -3.36
CA ASN A 5 22.76 -7.47 -3.68
C ASN A 5 23.26 -6.22 -4.46
N ASP A 6 24.48 -5.73 -4.17
CA ASP A 6 24.99 -4.48 -4.77
C ASP A 6 25.34 -4.61 -6.26
N HIS A 7 25.84 -5.77 -6.69
CA HIS A 7 26.19 -6.00 -8.10
C HIS A 7 24.93 -6.07 -8.98
N ASP A 8 23.91 -6.81 -8.54
CA ASP A 8 22.63 -6.94 -9.25
C ASP A 8 21.88 -5.60 -9.29
N ARG A 9 21.96 -4.81 -8.21
CA ARG A 9 21.43 -3.44 -8.17
C ARG A 9 22.15 -2.52 -9.16
N ALA A 10 23.48 -2.51 -9.18
CA ALA A 10 24.26 -1.70 -10.12
C ALA A 10 23.96 -2.10 -11.58
N MET A 11 23.78 -3.39 -11.85
CA MET A 11 23.39 -3.89 -13.16
C MET A 11 21.98 -3.46 -13.56
N THR A 12 21.01 -3.48 -12.63
CA THR A 12 19.64 -2.99 -12.85
C THR A 12 19.65 -1.50 -13.24
N TRP A 13 20.33 -0.65 -12.46
CA TRP A 13 20.42 0.79 -12.76
C TRP A 13 21.17 1.07 -14.06
N ALA A 14 22.24 0.34 -14.36
CA ALA A 14 22.96 0.48 -15.63
C ALA A 14 22.07 0.09 -16.82
N ALA A 15 21.29 -1.00 -16.70
CA ALA A 15 20.35 -1.44 -17.73
C ALA A 15 19.22 -0.42 -17.94
N LEU A 16 18.64 0.11 -16.86
CA LEU A 16 17.61 1.16 -16.92
C LEU A 16 18.13 2.44 -17.58
N LEU A 17 19.33 2.89 -17.20
CA LEU A 17 19.97 4.05 -17.82
C LEU A 17 20.23 3.84 -19.31
N GLY A 18 20.68 2.63 -19.69
CA GLY A 18 20.83 2.24 -21.09
C GLY A 18 19.51 2.34 -21.85
N LYS A 19 18.42 1.80 -21.28
CA LYS A 19 17.07 1.85 -21.87
C LYS A 19 16.53 3.27 -22.00
N TRP A 20 16.70 4.12 -20.99
CA TRP A 20 16.32 5.53 -21.07
C TRP A 20 17.14 6.30 -22.09
N THR A 21 18.42 5.97 -22.24
CA THR A 21 19.28 6.57 -23.29
C THR A 21 18.82 6.16 -24.68
N GLU A 22 18.52 4.88 -24.90
CA GLU A 22 17.96 4.36 -26.17
C GLU A 22 16.61 5.03 -26.49
N PHE A 23 15.72 5.16 -25.50
CA PHE A 23 14.43 5.82 -25.65
C PHE A 23 14.57 7.31 -25.99
N ALA A 24 15.46 8.03 -25.31
CA ALA A 24 15.73 9.42 -25.64
C ALA A 24 16.31 9.59 -27.06
N GLN A 25 17.19 8.68 -27.49
CA GLN A 25 17.75 8.70 -28.85
C GLN A 25 16.69 8.40 -29.92
N SER A 26 15.80 7.43 -29.69
CA SER A 26 14.74 7.12 -30.64
C SER A 26 13.73 8.26 -30.78
N ALA A 27 13.42 8.95 -29.67
CA ALA A 27 12.54 10.11 -29.69
C ALA A 27 13.11 11.30 -30.49
N LEU A 28 14.44 11.47 -30.53
CA LEU A 28 15.06 12.51 -31.36
C LEU A 28 14.83 12.30 -32.86
N ALA A 29 14.63 11.06 -33.29
CA ALA A 29 14.36 10.71 -34.68
C ALA A 29 12.88 10.87 -35.09
N LEU A 30 12.00 11.18 -34.13
CA LEU A 30 10.59 11.47 -34.44
C LEU A 30 10.46 12.77 -35.25
N PRO A 31 9.46 12.85 -36.14
CA PRO A 31 9.15 14.10 -36.81
C PRO A 31 8.75 15.18 -35.81
N ASP A 32 9.02 16.44 -36.13
CA ASP A 32 8.57 17.60 -35.33
C ASP A 32 7.10 17.98 -35.67
N ASP A 33 6.28 17.01 -36.08
CA ASP A 33 4.85 17.19 -36.37
C ASP A 33 3.99 17.08 -35.10
N ASP A 34 2.66 17.16 -35.23
CA ASP A 34 1.74 17.32 -34.10
C ASP A 34 1.90 16.25 -33.00
N GLU A 35 1.93 14.98 -33.38
CA GLU A 35 2.06 13.87 -32.42
C GLU A 35 3.54 13.55 -32.10
N GLY A 36 4.41 13.51 -33.12
CA GLY A 36 5.83 13.22 -32.94
C GLY A 36 6.54 14.27 -32.09
N GLY A 37 6.20 15.55 -32.29
CA GLY A 37 6.72 16.68 -31.51
C GLY A 37 6.31 16.62 -30.04
N ARG A 38 5.03 16.31 -29.75
CA ARG A 38 4.55 16.15 -28.36
C ARG A 38 5.24 14.99 -27.65
N LEU A 39 5.37 13.84 -28.32
CA LEU A 39 6.03 12.69 -27.72
C LEU A 39 7.51 12.97 -27.44
N LYS A 40 8.20 13.66 -28.36
CA LYS A 40 9.59 14.11 -28.20
C LYS A 40 9.74 15.09 -27.04
N GLU A 41 8.79 16.02 -26.86
CA GLU A 41 8.76 16.96 -25.72
C GLU A 41 8.48 16.25 -24.38
N ALA A 42 7.67 15.17 -24.39
CA ALA A 42 7.27 14.43 -23.19
C ALA A 42 8.37 13.51 -22.61
N VAL A 43 9.37 13.14 -23.42
CA VAL A 43 10.40 12.15 -23.05
C VAL A 43 11.12 12.45 -21.73
N PRO A 44 11.59 13.68 -21.43
CA PRO A 44 12.24 13.96 -20.15
C PRO A 44 11.33 13.72 -18.95
N ALA A 45 10.04 14.04 -19.06
CA ALA A 45 9.07 13.82 -18.00
C ALA A 45 8.79 12.32 -17.81
N ILE A 46 8.65 11.57 -18.90
CA ILE A 46 8.49 10.10 -18.89
C ILE A 46 9.67 9.42 -18.18
N ILE A 47 10.90 9.75 -18.59
CA ILE A 47 12.12 9.18 -17.99
C ILE A 47 12.19 9.54 -16.50
N THR A 48 11.86 10.77 -16.14
CA THR A 48 11.89 11.21 -14.73
C THR A 48 10.88 10.43 -13.90
N LEU A 49 9.65 10.24 -14.39
CA LEU A 49 8.62 9.47 -13.70
C LEU A 49 9.07 8.01 -13.50
N GLN A 50 9.53 7.34 -14.55
CA GLN A 50 10.06 5.97 -14.42
C GLN A 50 11.22 5.89 -13.42
N ALA A 51 12.15 6.86 -13.44
CA ALA A 51 13.24 6.91 -12.48
C ALA A 51 12.74 7.07 -11.03
N VAL A 52 11.68 7.87 -10.82
CA VAL A 52 11.05 8.01 -9.50
C VAL A 52 10.38 6.70 -9.08
N THR A 53 9.66 6.00 -9.97
CA THR A 53 9.07 4.67 -9.66
C THR A 53 10.12 3.72 -9.09
N HIS A 54 11.27 3.61 -9.76
CA HIS A 54 12.36 2.74 -9.29
C HIS A 54 13.02 3.25 -8.01
N ALA A 55 13.22 4.56 -7.88
CA ALA A 55 13.79 5.14 -6.66
C ALA A 55 12.90 4.93 -5.42
N CYS A 56 11.57 4.96 -5.57
CA CYS A 56 10.63 4.71 -4.48
C CYS A 56 10.84 3.32 -3.84
N ALA A 57 11.16 2.29 -4.63
CA ALA A 57 11.45 0.95 -4.13
C ALA A 57 12.73 0.87 -3.27
N GLU A 58 13.63 1.85 -3.39
CA GLU A 58 14.88 1.91 -2.65
C GLU A 58 14.83 2.83 -1.42
N LEU A 59 13.74 3.58 -1.21
CA LEU A 59 13.61 4.50 -0.06
C LEU A 59 13.75 3.79 1.30
N GLY A 60 13.37 2.51 1.37
CA GLY A 60 13.57 1.68 2.57
C GLY A 60 15.03 1.46 2.96
N GLN A 61 15.97 1.63 2.02
CA GLN A 61 17.41 1.46 2.24
C GLN A 61 18.09 2.73 2.77
N LEU A 62 17.37 3.86 2.78
CA LEU A 62 17.86 5.12 3.31
C LEU A 62 17.65 5.19 4.82
N GLU A 63 18.47 6.02 5.47
CA GLU A 63 18.26 6.41 6.87
C GLU A 63 16.90 7.10 7.04
N PRO A 64 16.27 7.04 8.22
CA PRO A 64 14.90 7.55 8.43
C PRO A 64 14.66 9.00 7.95
N ASP A 65 15.57 9.92 8.27
CA ASP A 65 15.46 11.32 7.87
C ASP A 65 15.63 11.52 6.35
N GLU A 66 16.53 10.74 5.74
CA GLU A 66 16.76 10.76 4.29
C GLU A 66 15.60 10.12 3.51
N ARG A 67 14.95 9.12 4.10
CA ARG A 67 13.74 8.48 3.56
C ARG A 67 12.59 9.48 3.47
N ALA A 68 12.34 10.23 4.55
CA ALA A 68 11.30 11.27 4.57
C ALA A 68 11.56 12.33 3.50
N LEU A 69 12.79 12.85 3.43
CA LEU A 69 13.19 13.82 2.41
C LEU A 69 13.10 13.24 0.99
N GLY A 70 13.46 11.96 0.81
CA GLY A 70 13.37 11.24 -0.45
C GLY A 70 11.93 11.09 -0.94
N ALA A 71 11.00 10.76 -0.04
CA ALA A 71 9.58 10.70 -0.32
C ALA A 71 9.01 12.07 -0.73
N ASP A 72 9.31 13.14 0.02
CA ASP A 72 8.88 14.51 -0.30
C ASP A 72 9.38 14.93 -1.69
N LYS A 73 10.64 14.58 -2.01
CA LYS A 73 11.24 14.88 -3.32
C LYS A 73 10.58 14.06 -4.44
N ALA A 74 10.26 12.79 -4.20
CA ALA A 74 9.55 11.94 -5.16
C ALA A 74 8.16 12.50 -5.46
N GLU A 75 7.41 12.93 -4.44
CA GLU A 75 6.10 13.58 -4.60
C GLU A 75 6.20 14.87 -5.42
N MET A 76 7.16 15.74 -5.10
CA MET A 76 7.40 16.96 -5.87
C MET A 76 7.72 16.67 -7.34
N LEU A 77 8.56 15.67 -7.62
CA LEU A 77 8.91 15.28 -8.98
C LEU A 77 7.72 14.68 -9.73
N LEU A 78 6.90 13.86 -9.08
CA LEU A 78 5.65 13.36 -9.63
C LEU A 78 4.75 14.54 -10.06
N HIS A 79 4.43 15.45 -9.14
CA HIS A 79 3.54 16.58 -9.44
C HIS A 79 4.07 17.46 -10.56
N LYS A 80 5.37 17.78 -10.54
CA LYS A 80 6.00 18.60 -11.58
C LYS A 80 5.89 17.95 -12.97
N ASN A 81 6.21 16.66 -13.09
CA ASN A 81 6.26 15.99 -14.39
C ASN A 81 4.87 15.59 -14.89
N ALA A 82 3.94 15.24 -14.00
CA ALA A 82 2.53 15.02 -14.38
C ALA A 82 1.89 16.32 -14.92
N ALA A 83 2.16 17.47 -14.27
CA ALA A 83 1.69 18.77 -14.78
C ALA A 83 2.28 19.10 -16.15
N GLU A 84 3.55 18.77 -16.37
CA GLU A 84 4.21 18.97 -17.67
C GLU A 84 3.61 18.10 -18.77
N LEU A 85 3.35 16.82 -18.49
CA LEU A 85 2.67 15.93 -19.44
C LEU A 85 1.27 16.44 -19.78
N ASN A 86 0.50 16.88 -18.78
CA ASN A 86 -0.81 17.50 -19.00
C ASN A 86 -0.72 18.76 -19.87
N ARG A 87 0.33 19.57 -19.72
CA ARG A 87 0.57 20.75 -20.56
C ARG A 87 0.85 20.34 -22.01
N ILE A 88 1.72 19.36 -22.24
CA ILE A 88 2.11 18.88 -23.58
C ILE A 88 0.90 18.29 -24.32
N TRP A 89 0.09 17.50 -23.62
CA TRP A 89 -1.11 16.86 -24.18
C TRP A 89 -2.37 17.71 -24.05
N SER A 90 -2.26 18.98 -23.65
CA SER A 90 -3.42 19.86 -23.54
C SER A 90 -4.17 19.95 -24.87
N GLY A 91 -5.48 19.70 -24.81
CA GLY A 91 -6.38 19.72 -25.97
C GLY A 91 -6.39 18.44 -26.81
N GLU A 92 -5.54 17.45 -26.49
CA GLU A 92 -5.48 16.15 -27.16
C GLU A 92 -5.61 15.01 -26.12
N PRO A 93 -6.04 13.81 -26.53
CA PRO A 93 -6.00 12.65 -25.65
C PRO A 93 -4.55 12.26 -25.34
N MET A 94 -4.21 12.14 -24.06
CA MET A 94 -2.93 11.59 -23.64
C MET A 94 -2.88 10.06 -23.93
N PRO A 95 -1.78 9.52 -24.49
CA PRO A 95 -1.62 8.09 -24.70
C PRO A 95 -1.73 7.30 -23.40
N GLU A 96 -2.42 6.16 -23.45
CA GLU A 96 -2.67 5.27 -22.31
C GLU A 96 -1.36 4.87 -21.61
N ALA A 97 -0.31 4.52 -22.36
CA ALA A 97 0.99 4.17 -21.79
C ALA A 97 1.65 5.29 -20.97
N ILE A 98 1.34 6.57 -21.25
CA ILE A 98 1.84 7.69 -20.44
C ILE A 98 1.01 7.82 -19.15
N ILE A 99 -0.29 7.58 -19.24
CA ILE A 99 -1.20 7.57 -18.08
C ILE A 99 -0.75 6.45 -17.12
N GLU A 100 -0.51 5.25 -17.62
CA GLU A 100 0.00 4.10 -16.86
C GLU A 100 1.30 4.44 -16.12
N ILE A 101 2.22 5.19 -16.74
CA ILE A 101 3.48 5.61 -16.08
C ILE A 101 3.22 6.56 -14.90
N VAL A 102 2.24 7.45 -15.01
CA VAL A 102 1.86 8.33 -13.90
C VAL A 102 1.23 7.52 -12.77
N GLU A 103 0.36 6.57 -13.09
CA GLU A 103 -0.27 5.64 -12.15
C GLU A 103 0.77 4.77 -11.44
N ASP A 104 1.77 4.24 -12.16
CA ASP A 104 2.86 3.45 -11.61
C ASP A 104 3.69 4.25 -10.58
N VAL A 105 4.02 5.51 -10.88
CA VAL A 105 4.73 6.37 -9.91
C VAL A 105 3.88 6.62 -8.67
N GLN A 106 2.59 6.90 -8.86
CA GLN A 106 1.67 7.11 -7.73
C GLN A 106 1.60 5.86 -6.85
N LEU A 107 1.46 4.68 -7.46
CA LEU A 107 1.43 3.40 -6.75
C LEU A 107 2.75 3.14 -6.01
N ALA A 108 3.89 3.37 -6.65
CA ALA A 108 5.20 3.18 -6.03
C ALA A 108 5.44 4.16 -4.87
N LEU A 109 5.02 5.42 -5.01
CA LEU A 109 5.10 6.41 -3.94
C LEU A 109 4.17 6.06 -2.77
N ARG A 110 2.94 5.60 -3.05
CA ARG A 110 2.02 5.08 -2.02
C ARG A 110 2.67 3.91 -1.29
N ALA A 111 3.19 2.92 -2.02
CA ALA A 111 3.87 1.78 -1.41
C ALA A 111 5.06 2.17 -0.53
N ALA A 112 5.83 3.18 -0.92
CA ALA A 112 6.98 3.63 -0.15
C ALA A 112 6.62 4.42 1.12
N THR A 113 5.49 5.12 1.12
CA THR A 113 5.11 6.07 2.20
C THR A 113 3.98 5.55 3.10
N GLN A 114 3.07 4.77 2.53
CA GLN A 114 1.86 4.27 3.16
C GLN A 114 1.79 2.74 3.19
N GLY A 115 2.66 2.07 2.43
CA GLY A 115 2.69 0.63 2.34
C GLY A 115 3.09 -0.06 3.65
N GLY A 116 2.79 -1.35 3.69
CA GLY A 116 3.04 -2.19 4.85
C GLY A 116 2.76 -3.64 4.51
N TRP A 117 2.56 -4.45 5.54
CA TRP A 117 2.31 -5.87 5.43
C TRP A 117 0.91 -6.20 5.90
N GLU A 118 0.21 -7.02 5.14
CA GLU A 118 -1.17 -7.38 5.40
C GLU A 118 -1.33 -8.90 5.52
N TRP A 119 -2.11 -9.33 6.51
CA TRP A 119 -2.55 -10.71 6.67
C TRP A 119 -4.00 -10.84 6.20
N VAL A 120 -4.29 -11.92 5.47
CA VAL A 120 -5.62 -12.20 4.91
C VAL A 120 -6.19 -13.47 5.54
N VAL A 121 -7.49 -13.46 5.85
CA VAL A 121 -8.19 -14.64 6.40
C VAL A 121 -8.21 -15.78 5.37
N ILE A 122 -7.79 -16.97 5.79
CA ILE A 122 -7.85 -18.19 4.96
C ILE A 122 -8.93 -19.17 5.43
N GLU A 123 -9.31 -19.14 6.69
CA GLU A 123 -10.43 -19.90 7.25
C GLU A 123 -11.78 -19.29 6.86
N GLU A 124 -12.90 -19.98 7.12
CA GLU A 124 -14.24 -19.47 6.81
C GLU A 124 -14.50 -18.12 7.51
N ALA A 125 -14.09 -18.02 8.77
CA ALA A 125 -14.11 -16.81 9.56
C ALA A 125 -13.09 -16.88 10.71
N ILE A 126 -12.62 -15.71 11.15
CA ILE A 126 -11.86 -15.57 12.39
C ILE A 126 -12.59 -14.61 13.33
N ILE A 127 -12.46 -14.85 14.63
CA ILE A 127 -12.97 -13.95 15.69
C ILE A 127 -11.83 -13.77 16.68
N THR A 128 -11.37 -12.53 16.84
CA THR A 128 -10.24 -12.25 17.70
C THR A 128 -10.68 -11.81 19.10
N PRO A 129 -9.91 -12.18 20.14
CA PRO A 129 -10.11 -11.63 21.47
C PRO A 129 -9.61 -10.18 21.55
N HIS A 130 -9.71 -9.56 22.72
CA HIS A 130 -9.14 -8.23 22.94
C HIS A 130 -7.61 -8.29 22.85
N PRO A 131 -6.94 -7.43 22.06
CA PRO A 131 -5.52 -7.59 21.74
C PRO A 131 -4.55 -7.06 22.81
N ASN A 132 -4.96 -6.85 24.07
CA ASN A 132 -4.17 -6.06 25.02
C ASN A 132 -2.75 -6.61 25.22
N GLU A 133 -2.63 -7.93 25.32
CA GLU A 133 -1.35 -8.61 25.53
C GLU A 133 -0.37 -8.42 24.37
N ILE A 134 -0.83 -8.53 23.11
CA ILE A 134 0.02 -8.31 21.94
C ILE A 134 0.42 -6.83 21.80
N LEU A 135 -0.47 -5.90 22.12
CA LEU A 135 -0.16 -4.46 22.05
C LEU A 135 0.88 -4.05 23.08
N GLU A 136 0.74 -4.52 24.32
CA GLU A 136 1.73 -4.29 25.39
C GLU A 136 3.09 -4.88 25.01
N ALA A 137 3.12 -6.11 24.48
CA ALA A 137 4.36 -6.75 24.04
C ALA A 137 5.04 -5.98 22.90
N MET A 138 4.29 -5.55 21.89
CA MET A 138 4.86 -4.81 20.75
C MET A 138 5.44 -3.46 21.16
N VAL A 139 4.73 -2.69 21.97
CA VAL A 139 5.22 -1.37 22.44
C VAL A 139 6.39 -1.52 23.41
N ALA A 140 6.37 -2.53 24.31
CA ALA A 140 7.49 -2.82 25.20
C ALA A 140 8.78 -3.18 24.43
N SER A 141 8.63 -3.79 23.25
CA SER A 141 9.74 -4.11 22.34
C SER A 141 10.18 -2.94 21.44
N GLY A 142 9.57 -1.75 21.59
CA GLY A 142 9.94 -0.56 20.83
C GLY A 142 9.31 -0.45 19.45
N PHE A 143 8.14 -1.06 19.22
CA PHE A 143 7.40 -0.85 17.97
C PHE A 143 6.88 0.59 17.85
N GLU A 144 7.35 1.32 16.84
CA GLU A 144 7.00 2.72 16.56
C GLU A 144 6.05 2.88 15.37
N GLY A 145 5.61 1.77 14.78
CA GLY A 145 4.79 1.75 13.58
C GLY A 145 3.29 1.89 13.83
N ASP A 146 2.52 1.53 12.80
CA ASP A 146 1.06 1.43 12.89
C ASP A 146 0.63 -0.04 12.83
N LEU A 147 -0.39 -0.38 13.59
CA LEU A 147 -1.01 -1.70 13.59
C LEU A 147 -2.52 -1.55 13.54
N PHE A 148 -3.14 -2.23 12.59
CA PHE A 148 -4.59 -2.38 12.50
C PHE A 148 -4.95 -3.85 12.73
N LEU A 149 -5.95 -4.08 13.58
CA LEU A 149 -6.44 -5.41 13.95
C LEU A 149 -7.96 -5.48 13.84
N PRO A 150 -8.57 -6.68 13.81
CA PRO A 150 -10.01 -6.82 13.82
C PRO A 150 -10.62 -6.24 15.09
N THR A 151 -11.84 -5.72 14.96
CA THR A 151 -12.66 -5.32 16.10
C THR A 151 -12.92 -6.57 16.97
N PRO A 152 -12.56 -6.56 18.27
CA PRO A 152 -12.69 -7.74 19.11
C PRO A 152 -14.11 -8.31 19.13
N GLY A 153 -14.24 -9.63 19.00
CA GLY A 153 -15.52 -10.34 19.00
C GLY A 153 -16.36 -10.20 17.73
N VAL A 154 -15.90 -9.45 16.72
CA VAL A 154 -16.59 -9.32 15.43
C VAL A 154 -15.93 -10.23 14.40
N PRO A 155 -16.68 -11.12 13.72
CA PRO A 155 -16.08 -12.03 12.74
C PRO A 155 -15.60 -11.27 11.51
N ILE A 156 -14.41 -11.64 11.03
CA ILE A 156 -13.85 -11.30 9.71
C ILE A 156 -13.91 -12.57 8.87
N PHE A 157 -14.44 -12.48 7.65
CA PHE A 157 -14.66 -13.63 6.78
C PHE A 157 -13.50 -13.91 5.84
N GLN A 158 -13.48 -15.12 5.28
CA GLN A 158 -12.47 -15.58 4.32
C GLN A 158 -12.18 -14.53 3.23
N HIS A 159 -10.90 -14.38 2.89
CA HIS A 159 -10.35 -13.42 1.91
C HIS A 159 -10.35 -11.95 2.34
N ALA A 160 -10.97 -11.58 3.46
CA ALA A 160 -10.85 -10.21 3.97
C ALA A 160 -9.48 -9.97 4.62
N PRO A 161 -8.93 -8.74 4.50
CA PRO A 161 -7.84 -8.27 5.34
C PRO A 161 -8.15 -8.44 6.82
N ALA A 162 -7.25 -9.08 7.56
CA ALA A 162 -7.35 -9.35 8.99
C ALA A 162 -6.44 -8.43 9.82
N ALA A 163 -5.26 -8.11 9.32
CA ALA A 163 -4.36 -7.18 9.99
C ALA A 163 -3.50 -6.43 8.97
N PHE A 164 -3.07 -5.25 9.35
CA PHE A 164 -2.10 -4.47 8.60
C PHE A 164 -1.06 -3.89 9.57
N VAL A 165 0.22 -3.97 9.21
CA VAL A 165 1.32 -3.36 9.96
C VAL A 165 2.21 -2.52 9.04
N ARG A 166 2.60 -1.34 9.51
CA ARG A 166 3.54 -0.45 8.83
C ARG A 166 4.66 -0.04 9.78
N GLY A 167 5.82 0.32 9.24
CA GLY A 167 6.94 0.85 10.01
C GLY A 167 7.82 -0.22 10.64
N VAL A 168 7.80 -1.44 10.08
CA VAL A 168 8.65 -2.54 10.54
C VAL A 168 9.33 -3.22 9.35
N GLU A 169 10.63 -3.49 9.51
CA GLU A 169 11.41 -4.22 8.53
C GLU A 169 11.40 -5.73 8.86
N PRO A 170 10.93 -6.63 7.98
CA PRO A 170 10.82 -8.06 8.27
C PRO A 170 12.14 -8.73 8.68
N GLY A 171 13.28 -8.22 8.19
CA GLY A 171 14.60 -8.77 8.51
C GLY A 171 15.18 -8.31 9.86
N SER A 172 14.54 -7.36 10.54
CA SER A 172 14.96 -6.87 11.85
C SER A 172 14.50 -7.80 12.99
N GLU A 173 15.13 -7.71 14.17
CA GLU A 173 14.71 -8.47 15.36
C GLU A 173 13.26 -8.14 15.75
N LEU A 174 12.91 -6.85 15.73
CA LEU A 174 11.54 -6.39 15.94
C LEU A 174 10.58 -6.95 14.86
N GLY A 175 11.01 -6.96 13.60
CA GLY A 175 10.24 -7.54 12.50
C GLY A 175 9.94 -9.02 12.69
N ALA A 176 10.95 -9.82 13.01
CA ALA A 176 10.75 -11.25 13.28
C ALA A 176 9.70 -11.47 14.38
N MET A 177 9.78 -10.70 15.48
CA MET A 177 8.79 -10.76 16.57
C MET A 177 7.39 -10.35 16.10
N VAL A 178 7.24 -9.23 15.39
CA VAL A 178 5.93 -8.77 14.90
C VAL A 178 5.28 -9.79 13.97
N PHE A 179 6.06 -10.36 13.07
CA PHE A 179 5.58 -11.35 12.09
C PHE A 179 5.27 -12.71 12.72
N GLU A 180 5.78 -13.00 13.91
CA GLU A 180 5.40 -14.16 14.71
C GLU A 180 4.14 -13.90 15.54
N LEU A 181 4.06 -12.74 16.21
CA LEU A 181 2.97 -12.41 17.13
C LEU A 181 1.62 -12.22 16.44
N ILE A 182 1.58 -11.53 15.30
CA ILE A 182 0.33 -11.23 14.59
C ILE A 182 -0.42 -12.51 14.16
N PRO A 183 0.17 -13.44 13.38
CA PRO A 183 -0.55 -14.65 12.98
C PRO A 183 -0.88 -15.56 14.16
N ALA A 184 -0.05 -15.59 15.21
CA ALA A 184 -0.35 -16.32 16.44
C ALA A 184 -1.56 -15.75 17.19
N PHE A 185 -1.75 -14.43 17.16
CA PHE A 185 -2.92 -13.76 17.74
C PHE A 185 -4.19 -13.96 16.90
N LEU A 186 -4.08 -13.90 15.58
CA LEU A 186 -5.24 -13.93 14.70
C LEU A 186 -5.83 -15.34 14.58
N GLU A 187 -4.97 -16.36 14.46
CA GLU A 187 -5.30 -17.74 14.08
C GLU A 187 -6.09 -17.82 12.74
N GLY A 188 -5.70 -18.70 11.80
CA GLY A 188 -6.46 -18.87 10.54
C GLY A 188 -6.28 -17.77 9.49
N VAL A 189 -5.13 -17.09 9.51
CA VAL A 189 -4.66 -16.18 8.44
C VAL A 189 -3.54 -16.81 7.61
N GLY A 190 -3.41 -16.36 6.37
CA GLY A 190 -2.32 -16.76 5.48
C GLY A 190 -1.00 -16.04 5.78
N GLU A 191 0.01 -16.30 4.95
CA GLU A 191 1.28 -15.57 4.98
C GLU A 191 1.07 -14.07 4.70
N PRO A 192 1.83 -13.18 5.36
CA PRO A 192 1.73 -11.75 5.10
C PRO A 192 2.23 -11.40 3.70
N GLY A 193 1.50 -10.49 3.04
CA GLY A 193 1.89 -9.92 1.76
C GLY A 193 2.15 -8.41 1.87
N PRO A 194 3.12 -7.86 1.12
CA PRO A 194 3.26 -6.41 1.02
C PRO A 194 2.06 -5.82 0.29
N VAL A 195 1.52 -4.72 0.80
CA VAL A 195 0.45 -3.95 0.16
C VAL A 195 0.86 -2.48 0.06
N PRO A 196 0.48 -1.78 -1.02
CA PRO A 196 0.86 -0.38 -1.24
C PRO A 196 0.18 0.57 -0.24
N ILE A 197 -0.95 0.13 0.34
CA ILE A 197 -1.69 0.85 1.36
C ILE A 197 -2.52 -0.15 2.17
N ALA A 198 -2.77 0.17 3.44
CA ALA A 198 -3.73 -0.53 4.27
C ALA A 198 -5.12 -0.57 3.62
N ARG A 199 -5.76 -1.75 3.65
CA ARG A 199 -7.16 -1.92 3.24
C ARG A 199 -8.05 -2.03 4.46
N GLN A 200 -9.21 -1.40 4.39
CA GLN A 200 -10.27 -1.50 5.38
C GLN A 200 -11.37 -2.44 4.88
N VAL A 201 -12.04 -3.09 5.82
CA VAL A 201 -13.21 -3.93 5.56
C VAL A 201 -14.43 -3.21 6.13
N TYR A 202 -15.36 -2.82 5.27
CA TYR A 202 -16.59 -2.14 5.66
C TYR A 202 -17.78 -3.10 5.60
N ARG A 203 -18.33 -3.44 6.76
CA ARG A 203 -19.58 -4.21 6.83
C ARG A 203 -20.75 -3.35 6.41
N GLN A 204 -21.41 -3.73 5.32
CA GLN A 204 -22.55 -2.99 4.78
C GLN A 204 -23.87 -3.59 5.24
N PHE A 205 -24.80 -2.69 5.58
CA PHE A 205 -26.10 -3.03 6.13
C PHE A 205 -27.21 -2.71 5.14
N ASP A 206 -28.17 -3.62 5.04
CA ASP A 206 -29.45 -3.37 4.39
C ASP A 206 -30.54 -3.64 5.43
N PHE A 207 -31.05 -2.56 6.03
CA PHE A 207 -32.08 -2.65 7.06
C PHE A 207 -33.39 -3.24 6.53
N SER A 208 -33.64 -3.19 5.21
CA SER A 208 -34.80 -3.86 4.61
C SER A 208 -34.65 -5.38 4.57
N LYS A 209 -33.42 -5.90 4.58
CA LYS A 209 -33.08 -7.33 4.65
C LYS A 209 -32.75 -7.80 6.07
N GLY A 210 -32.87 -6.92 7.05
CA GLY A 210 -32.75 -7.26 8.47
C GLY A 210 -31.32 -7.38 9.00
N GLY A 211 -30.33 -6.74 8.37
CA GLY A 211 -28.97 -6.72 8.92
C GLY A 211 -27.84 -6.55 7.90
N PRO A 212 -26.64 -7.06 8.20
CA PRO A 212 -25.50 -6.95 7.31
C PRO A 212 -25.66 -7.88 6.10
N VAL A 213 -25.19 -7.44 4.94
CA VAL A 213 -25.39 -8.13 3.66
C VAL A 213 -24.11 -8.47 2.91
N ARG A 214 -23.02 -7.76 3.18
CA ARG A 214 -21.68 -8.00 2.62
C ARG A 214 -20.63 -7.26 3.43
N ASP A 215 -19.39 -7.68 3.25
CA ASP A 215 -18.20 -6.95 3.68
C ASP A 215 -17.49 -6.40 2.43
N LEU A 216 -17.30 -5.09 2.36
CA LEU A 216 -16.67 -4.40 1.23
C LEU A 216 -15.24 -3.97 1.61
N VAL A 217 -14.26 -4.48 0.88
CA VAL A 217 -12.83 -4.16 1.06
C VAL A 217 -12.46 -2.98 0.19
N GLN A 218 -11.84 -1.96 0.80
CA GLN A 218 -11.41 -0.73 0.12
C GLN A 218 -10.06 -0.25 0.67
N PRO A 219 -9.20 0.38 -0.13
CA PRO A 219 -8.06 1.15 0.38
C PRO A 219 -8.51 2.17 1.45
N MET A 220 -7.69 2.40 2.48
CA MET A 220 -8.02 3.37 3.54
C MET A 220 -8.00 4.84 3.08
N ASP A 221 -7.34 5.15 1.96
CA ASP A 221 -7.33 6.46 1.32
C ASP A 221 -8.46 6.66 0.30
N ALA A 222 -9.28 5.63 0.05
CA ALA A 222 -10.43 5.72 -0.83
C ALA A 222 -11.48 6.70 -0.27
N THR A 223 -12.40 7.12 -1.15
CA THR A 223 -13.55 7.93 -0.72
C THR A 223 -14.34 7.24 0.40
N LEU A 224 -14.92 8.04 1.30
CA LEU A 224 -15.59 7.53 2.51
C LEU A 224 -16.67 6.52 2.14
N THR A 225 -16.39 5.26 2.47
CA THR A 225 -17.26 4.13 2.13
C THR A 225 -18.29 3.91 3.23
N PRO A 226 -19.59 3.81 2.90
CA PRO A 226 -20.62 3.53 3.90
C PRO A 226 -20.46 2.10 4.44
N GLY A 227 -20.59 1.96 5.76
CA GLY A 227 -20.51 0.68 6.46
C GLY A 227 -19.83 0.82 7.82
N GLN A 228 -19.85 -0.25 8.59
CA GLN A 228 -19.08 -0.34 9.84
C GLN A 228 -17.66 -0.80 9.51
N PRO A 229 -16.60 -0.04 9.85
CA PRO A 229 -15.23 -0.51 9.70
C PRO A 229 -14.99 -1.68 10.64
N LEU A 230 -14.36 -2.74 10.14
CA LEU A 230 -14.08 -3.94 10.92
C LEU A 230 -12.65 -4.01 11.43
N LEU A 231 -11.70 -3.33 10.78
CA LEU A 231 -10.36 -3.11 11.30
C LEU A 231 -10.29 -1.81 12.08
N ILE A 232 -9.68 -1.87 13.25
CA ILE A 232 -9.46 -0.72 14.14
C ILE A 232 -7.98 -0.40 14.23
N PRO A 233 -7.62 0.89 14.37
CA PRO A 233 -6.25 1.25 14.72
C PRO A 233 -5.97 0.74 16.14
N ALA A 234 -5.04 -0.19 16.29
CA ALA A 234 -4.64 -0.74 17.57
C ALA A 234 -3.37 -0.05 18.11
N ILE A 235 -2.44 0.30 17.21
CA ILE A 235 -1.28 1.15 17.47
C ILE A 235 -1.20 2.18 16.36
N LEU A 236 -0.97 3.45 16.69
CA LEU A 236 -0.65 4.51 15.74
C LEU A 236 0.65 5.19 16.17
N ALA A 237 1.64 5.20 15.29
CA ALA A 237 2.98 5.76 15.55
C ALA A 237 3.55 5.31 16.91
N GLY A 238 3.47 4.01 17.21
CA GLY A 238 3.93 3.42 18.48
C GLY A 238 3.04 3.68 19.70
N VAL A 239 1.90 4.35 19.54
CA VAL A 239 0.97 4.65 20.63
C VAL A 239 -0.24 3.72 20.57
N VAL A 240 -0.45 2.95 21.64
CA VAL A 240 -1.64 2.10 21.82
C VAL A 240 -2.90 2.95 21.79
N GLN A 241 -3.88 2.52 21.01
CA GLN A 241 -5.17 3.20 20.89
C GLN A 241 -6.22 2.60 21.83
N PRO A 242 -7.24 3.36 22.25
CA PRO A 242 -8.36 2.82 23.01
C PRO A 242 -9.17 1.84 22.17
N ILE A 243 -9.32 0.60 22.66
CA ILE A 243 -10.09 -0.46 22.01
C ILE A 243 -11.31 -0.79 22.86
N SER A 244 -12.47 -0.91 22.20
CA SER A 244 -13.71 -1.27 22.88
C SER A 244 -13.72 -2.77 23.21
N LEU A 245 -14.38 -3.12 24.31
CA LEU A 245 -14.64 -4.52 24.64
C LEU A 245 -15.56 -5.18 23.59
N PRO A 246 -15.44 -6.50 23.38
CA PRO A 246 -16.35 -7.25 22.53
C PRO A 246 -17.81 -6.98 22.85
N ILE A 247 -18.64 -6.78 21.81
CA ILE A 247 -20.09 -6.65 21.96
C ILE A 247 -20.68 -8.06 21.97
N PRO A 248 -21.41 -8.49 23.03
CA PRO A 248 -21.99 -9.82 23.06
C PRO A 248 -22.96 -10.07 21.90
N GLY A 249 -22.86 -11.24 21.27
CA GLY A 249 -23.75 -11.72 20.21
C GLY A 249 -23.27 -11.44 18.78
N THR A 250 -22.20 -10.65 18.58
CA THR A 250 -21.62 -10.42 17.24
C THR A 250 -20.93 -11.66 16.69
N GLU A 251 -20.51 -12.58 17.56
CA GLU A 251 -19.87 -13.85 17.23
C GLU A 251 -20.76 -14.82 16.43
N HIS A 252 -22.09 -14.62 16.46
CA HIS A 252 -23.06 -15.49 15.79
C HIS A 252 -23.44 -15.00 14.38
N GLN A 253 -22.74 -13.99 13.86
CA GLN A 253 -22.98 -13.46 12.54
C GLN A 253 -22.75 -14.55 11.47
N LYS A 254 -23.75 -14.76 10.62
CA LYS A 254 -23.63 -15.69 9.49
C LYS A 254 -22.58 -15.19 8.48
N PRO A 255 -21.90 -16.10 7.77
CA PRO A 255 -20.99 -15.75 6.69
C PRO A 255 -21.61 -14.73 5.72
N LEU A 256 -20.82 -13.70 5.40
CA LEU A 256 -21.18 -12.66 4.44
C LEU A 256 -20.24 -12.75 3.24
N PRO A 257 -20.72 -12.42 2.02
CA PRO A 257 -19.82 -12.27 0.89
C PRO A 257 -18.83 -11.13 1.15
N VAL A 258 -17.55 -11.39 0.86
CA VAL A 258 -16.48 -10.39 0.85
C VAL A 258 -16.28 -9.92 -0.59
N GLU A 259 -16.44 -8.62 -0.82
CA GLU A 259 -16.31 -7.99 -2.12
C GLU A 259 -15.16 -6.97 -2.09
N PHE A 260 -14.39 -6.89 -3.17
CA PHE A 260 -13.35 -5.87 -3.32
C PHE A 260 -13.87 -4.73 -4.16
N GLY A 261 -13.66 -3.50 -3.67
CA GLY A 261 -13.89 -2.30 -4.45
C GLY A 261 -13.08 -2.28 -5.74
N ALA A 262 -13.55 -1.52 -6.74
CA ALA A 262 -12.67 -1.14 -7.83
C ALA A 262 -11.51 -0.35 -7.23
N SER A 263 -10.28 -0.82 -7.45
CA SER A 263 -9.08 -0.02 -7.23
C SER A 263 -9.12 1.13 -8.23
N GLU A 264 -9.43 2.34 -7.73
CA GLU A 264 -9.29 3.59 -8.48
C GLU A 264 -7.81 3.96 -8.64
#